data_AF-K5VV01-F1
#
_entry.id   AF-K5VV01-F1
#
_cell.length_a   1.000
_cell.length_b   1.000
_cell.length_c   1.000
_cell.angle_alpha   90.00
_cell.angle_beta   90.00
_cell.angle_gamma   90.00
#
_symmetry.space_group_name_H-M   'P 1'
#
loop_
_entity.id
_entity.type
_entity.pdbx_description
1 polymer ?
#
loop_
_entity_poly.entity_id
_entity_poly.type
_entity_poly.pdbx_seq_one_letter_code
_entity_poly.pdbx_strand_id
1 'polypeptide(L)'
;MDNSVPLITYQHIRADLKPIFPEWLAKRLSTLTESLPAGPASRQLVDPDETRAADQPDHAPRYEASMYGPMNASLTLFFPLELSFMVKPQPRIRKPLSPAQVAQIQGKHVRNISSDSYDNVVYVSDKDLIPDFIVCLGGAGLHDDEYLMMVEVKRHGEQFCDHTKQLDSYTEWTKRTNRADLDRLIMVVIGSVAMCQTVTAKGETDTMFTDTWSWEMFEIWHHIRQSHGRQAVSGDYPLNPFAQ
;
A
#
# COMPACT_ATOMS: atom_id res chain seq x y z
N MET A 1 -5.02 21.91 26.95
CA MET A 1 -5.61 21.71 25.60
C MET A 1 -5.50 20.22 25.34
N ASP A 2 -6.65 19.56 25.36
CA ASP A 2 -6.79 18.11 25.35
C ASP A 2 -6.91 17.65 23.90
N ASN A 3 -5.90 16.92 23.40
CA ASN A 3 -5.80 16.43 22.01
C ASN A 3 -6.30 14.99 21.92
N SER A 4 -7.46 14.69 22.48
CA SER A 4 -8.10 13.39 22.30
C SER A 4 -8.80 13.35 20.93
N VAL A 5 -8.12 12.75 19.95
CA VAL A 5 -8.74 12.36 18.68
C VAL A 5 -9.79 11.28 18.99
N PRO A 6 -11.06 11.44 18.57
CA PRO A 6 -12.07 10.45 18.86
C PRO A 6 -11.73 9.12 18.18
N LEU A 7 -11.72 8.03 18.95
CA LEU A 7 -11.65 6.67 18.44
C LEU A 7 -12.86 6.44 17.53
N ILE A 8 -12.65 6.43 16.22
CA ILE A 8 -13.67 6.02 15.25
C ILE A 8 -13.88 4.51 15.43
N THR A 9 -15.10 4.13 15.80
CA THR A 9 -15.51 2.74 15.96
C THR A 9 -15.59 2.08 14.58
N TYR A 10 -14.57 1.28 14.25
CA TYR A 10 -14.44 0.58 12.97
C TYR A 10 -15.27 -0.70 12.93
N GLN A 11 -16.37 -0.67 12.19
CA GLN A 11 -16.95 -1.85 11.55
C GLN A 11 -17.88 -1.41 10.42
N HIS A 12 -17.80 -2.14 9.31
CA HIS A 12 -18.47 -1.94 8.02
C HIS A 12 -17.72 -1.02 7.04
N ILE A 13 -17.50 -1.52 5.82
CA ILE A 13 -17.49 -0.66 4.64
C ILE A 13 -18.75 0.19 4.78
N ARG A 14 -18.55 1.47 5.07
CA ARG A 14 -19.58 2.48 5.27
C ARG A 14 -20.71 2.26 4.26
N ALA A 15 -21.92 1.94 4.74
CA ALA A 15 -23.05 1.61 3.87
C ALA A 15 -23.42 2.77 2.93
N ASP A 16 -23.03 3.98 3.31
CA ASP A 16 -23.06 5.22 2.54
C ASP A 16 -22.09 5.27 1.36
N LEU A 17 -21.12 4.36 1.25
CA LEU A 17 -20.24 4.24 0.08
C LEU A 17 -20.83 3.40 -1.06
N LYS A 18 -21.92 2.64 -0.83
CA LYS A 18 -22.59 1.82 -1.87
C LYS A 18 -23.02 2.58 -3.14
N PRO A 19 -23.53 3.83 -3.08
CA PRO A 19 -23.96 4.57 -4.27
C PRO A 19 -22.80 5.14 -5.10
N ILE A 20 -21.58 5.11 -4.55
CA ILE A 20 -20.41 5.86 -5.04
C ILE A 20 -19.44 4.93 -5.74
N PHE A 21 -19.70 3.63 -5.79
CA PHE A 21 -18.86 2.72 -6.57
C PHE A 21 -19.51 2.43 -7.91
N PRO A 22 -18.73 2.30 -9.00
CA PRO A 22 -19.23 1.66 -10.21
C PRO A 22 -19.98 0.39 -9.81
N GLU A 23 -21.11 0.07 -10.43
CA GLU A 23 -22.00 -1.01 -9.98
C GLU A 23 -21.23 -2.34 -9.78
N TRP A 24 -20.23 -2.59 -10.63
CA TRP A 24 -19.35 -3.76 -10.53
C TRP A 24 -18.50 -3.77 -9.24
N LEU A 25 -17.99 -2.62 -8.80
CA LEU A 25 -17.19 -2.47 -7.59
C LEU A 25 -18.08 -2.48 -6.35
N ALA A 26 -19.24 -1.82 -6.39
CA ALA A 26 -20.26 -1.90 -5.34
C ALA A 26 -20.70 -3.35 -5.10
N LYS A 27 -20.94 -4.08 -6.19
CA LYS A 27 -21.33 -5.50 -6.16
C LYS A 27 -20.19 -6.35 -5.60
N ARG A 28 -18.95 -6.13 -6.05
CA ARG A 28 -17.77 -6.88 -5.56
C ARG A 28 -17.49 -6.63 -4.08
N LEU A 29 -17.63 -5.39 -3.61
CA LEU A 29 -17.51 -5.02 -2.20
C LEU A 29 -18.69 -5.57 -1.37
N SER A 30 -19.92 -5.59 -1.89
CA SER A 30 -21.07 -6.23 -1.23
C SER A 30 -20.85 -7.73 -1.08
N THR A 31 -20.44 -8.43 -2.15
CA THR A 31 -20.12 -9.86 -2.10
C THR A 31 -18.98 -10.16 -1.12
N LEU A 32 -17.94 -9.33 -1.09
CA LEU A 32 -16.87 -9.44 -0.10
C LEU A 32 -17.41 -9.25 1.33
N THR A 33 -18.23 -8.24 1.55
CA THR A 33 -18.84 -7.95 2.86
C THR A 33 -19.77 -9.08 3.33
N GLU A 34 -20.55 -9.66 2.41
CA GLU A 34 -21.43 -10.80 2.67
C GLU A 34 -20.65 -12.11 2.91
N SER A 35 -19.45 -12.23 2.34
CA SER A 35 -18.56 -13.38 2.55
C SER A 35 -17.74 -13.32 3.83
N LEU A 36 -17.60 -12.13 4.43
CA LEU A 36 -16.96 -11.99 5.73
C LEU A 36 -17.88 -12.60 6.80
N PRO A 37 -17.35 -13.39 7.74
CA PRO A 37 -18.15 -13.87 8.86
C PRO A 37 -18.76 -12.66 9.54
N ALA A 38 -20.08 -12.71 9.79
CA ALA A 38 -20.77 -11.66 10.52
C ALA A 38 -19.96 -11.34 11.78
N GLY A 39 -19.38 -10.13 11.82
CA GLY A 39 -18.67 -9.68 13.01
C GLY A 39 -19.60 -9.81 14.22
N PRO A 40 -19.07 -9.98 15.44
CA PRO A 40 -19.91 -10.08 16.64
C PRO A 40 -20.87 -8.90 16.61
N ALA A 41 -22.17 -9.23 16.48
CA ALA A 41 -23.21 -8.27 16.18
C ALA A 41 -23.10 -7.06 17.10
N SER A 42 -22.95 -5.86 16.50
CA SER A 42 -23.18 -4.55 17.10
C SER A 42 -23.11 -4.56 18.64
N ARG A 43 -21.89 -4.50 19.20
CA ARG A 43 -21.72 -4.15 20.62
C ARG A 43 -22.54 -2.89 20.85
N GLN A 44 -23.56 -2.99 21.71
CA GLN A 44 -24.34 -1.83 22.16
C GLN A 44 -23.37 -0.72 22.55
N LEU A 45 -23.66 0.50 22.11
CA LEU A 45 -22.93 1.70 22.54
C LEU A 45 -22.99 1.76 24.06
N VAL A 46 -21.93 1.30 24.72
CA VAL A 46 -21.77 1.42 26.16
C VAL A 46 -21.51 2.90 26.46
N ASP A 47 -22.17 3.38 27.50
CA ASP A 47 -22.11 4.76 27.98
C ASP A 47 -20.64 5.21 28.15
N PRO A 48 -20.20 6.33 27.54
CA PRO A 48 -18.82 6.81 27.62
C PRO A 48 -18.34 7.07 29.06
N ASP A 49 -19.26 7.23 30.03
CA ASP A 49 -18.90 7.42 31.44
C ASP A 49 -18.70 6.11 32.25
N GLU A 50 -19.06 4.94 31.71
CA GLU A 50 -18.86 3.65 32.43
C GLU A 50 -17.48 2.99 32.20
N THR A 51 -16.61 3.55 31.36
CA THR A 51 -15.38 2.84 30.90
C THR A 51 -14.07 3.44 31.43
N ARG A 52 -14.07 4.09 32.61
CA ARG A 52 -12.83 4.60 33.25
C ARG A 52 -12.26 3.72 34.36
N ALA A 53 -12.80 2.52 34.58
CA ALA A 53 -12.25 1.58 35.55
C ALA A 53 -11.99 0.20 34.90
N ALA A 54 -10.73 -0.24 35.03
CA ALA A 54 -10.19 -1.57 34.74
C ALA A 54 -9.74 -1.86 33.29
N ASP A 55 -8.43 -2.12 33.17
CA ASP A 55 -7.77 -3.04 32.24
C ASP A 55 -8.75 -3.92 31.43
N GLN A 56 -9.11 -3.52 30.21
CA GLN A 56 -9.60 -4.46 29.21
C GLN A 56 -8.45 -4.84 28.27
N PRO A 57 -7.80 -5.99 28.45
CA PRO A 57 -6.87 -6.54 27.47
C PRO A 57 -7.67 -7.31 26.42
N ASP A 58 -8.49 -6.64 25.61
CA ASP A 58 -9.55 -7.35 24.87
C ASP A 58 -9.66 -6.99 23.38
N HIS A 59 -8.53 -6.62 22.77
CA HIS A 59 -8.37 -6.82 21.34
C HIS A 59 -7.51 -8.05 21.13
N ALA A 60 -8.15 -9.15 20.69
CA ALA A 60 -7.45 -10.33 20.22
C ALA A 60 -6.33 -9.88 19.27
N PRO A 61 -5.08 -10.37 19.44
CA PRO A 61 -3.94 -9.90 18.67
C PRO A 61 -4.27 -10.01 17.18
N ARG A 62 -4.39 -8.86 16.52
CA ARG A 62 -4.56 -8.81 15.07
C ARG A 62 -3.19 -9.00 14.46
N TYR A 63 -2.97 -10.17 13.88
CA TYR A 63 -1.73 -10.47 13.19
C TYR A 63 -1.61 -9.59 11.94
N GLU A 64 -0.38 -9.17 11.64
CA GLU A 64 -0.02 -8.48 10.39
C GLU A 64 -0.54 -9.23 9.15
N ALA A 65 -0.42 -10.57 9.17
CA ALA A 65 -0.91 -11.45 8.12
C ALA A 65 -2.42 -11.29 7.83
N SER A 66 -3.22 -10.86 8.80
CA SER A 66 -4.66 -10.61 8.62
C SER A 66 -4.95 -9.42 7.71
N MET A 67 -4.01 -8.46 7.64
CA MET A 67 -4.14 -7.25 6.80
C MET A 67 -3.60 -7.49 5.39
N TYR A 68 -2.74 -8.50 5.20
CA TYR A 68 -2.10 -8.78 3.92
C TYR A 68 -3.12 -9.13 2.83
N GLY A 69 -4.07 -10.02 3.11
CA GLY A 69 -5.13 -10.40 2.17
C GLY A 69 -6.01 -9.21 1.74
N PRO A 70 -6.62 -8.48 2.69
CA PRO A 70 -7.40 -7.28 2.39
C PRO A 70 -6.61 -6.19 1.63
N MET A 71 -5.35 -5.96 2.00
CA MET A 71 -4.49 -4.99 1.30
C MET A 71 -4.23 -5.42 -0.13
N ASN A 72 -3.80 -6.66 -0.37
CA ASN A 72 -3.57 -7.18 -1.72
C ASN A 72 -4.83 -7.11 -2.60
N ALA A 73 -5.98 -7.50 -2.04
CA ALA A 73 -7.27 -7.45 -2.73
C ALA A 73 -7.64 -6.02 -3.13
N SER A 74 -7.43 -5.06 -2.22
CA SER A 74 -7.76 -3.66 -2.46
C SER A 74 -6.81 -3.03 -3.48
N LEU A 75 -5.50 -3.22 -3.33
CA LEU A 75 -4.53 -2.75 -4.32
C LEU A 75 -4.85 -3.30 -5.71
N THR A 76 -5.16 -4.59 -5.84
CA THR A 76 -5.49 -5.22 -7.13
C THR A 76 -6.80 -4.66 -7.72
N LEU A 77 -7.71 -4.21 -6.86
CA LEU A 77 -8.98 -3.61 -7.26
C LEU A 77 -8.79 -2.20 -7.87
N PHE A 78 -7.89 -1.40 -7.29
CA PHE A 78 -7.59 -0.04 -7.75
C PHE A 78 -6.57 0.02 -8.88
N PHE A 79 -5.66 -0.95 -8.89
CA PHE A 79 -4.57 -1.08 -9.85
C PHE A 79 -4.74 -2.39 -10.66
N PRO A 80 -5.79 -2.46 -11.51
CA PRO A 80 -6.11 -3.67 -12.26
C PRO A 80 -5.11 -3.94 -13.38
N LEU A 81 -4.89 -5.23 -13.66
CA LEU A 81 -3.98 -5.70 -14.71
C LEU A 81 -4.42 -5.28 -16.11
N GLU A 82 -5.74 -5.13 -16.32
CA GLU A 82 -6.35 -4.67 -17.57
C GLU A 82 -5.87 -3.27 -17.97
N LEU A 83 -5.44 -2.46 -17.01
CA LEU A 83 -4.86 -1.13 -17.24
C LEU A 83 -3.33 -1.15 -17.23
N SER A 84 -2.74 -2.35 -17.32
CA SER A 84 -1.30 -2.62 -17.24
C SER A 84 -0.67 -2.31 -15.88
N PHE A 85 -1.45 -2.22 -14.80
CA PHE A 85 -0.84 -2.20 -13.46
C PHE A 85 -0.53 -3.62 -12.99
N MET A 86 0.44 -3.73 -12.09
CA MET A 86 0.78 -4.98 -11.44
C MET A 86 1.04 -4.74 -9.96
N VAL A 87 0.33 -5.48 -9.12
CA VAL A 87 0.56 -5.55 -7.68
C VAL A 87 1.48 -6.74 -7.42
N LYS A 88 2.68 -6.46 -6.91
CA LYS A 88 3.68 -7.47 -6.59
C LYS A 88 3.74 -7.64 -5.06
N PRO A 89 3.38 -8.81 -4.51
CA PRO A 89 3.57 -9.12 -3.10
C PRO A 89 5.04 -9.44 -2.79
N GLN A 90 5.55 -8.90 -1.68
CA GLN A 90 6.92 -9.07 -1.17
C GLN A 90 8.03 -8.97 -2.23
N PRO A 91 8.00 -7.94 -3.10
CA PRO A 91 8.97 -7.81 -4.16
C PRO A 91 10.33 -7.47 -3.57
N ARG A 92 11.37 -8.12 -4.07
CA ARG A 92 12.75 -7.70 -3.77
C ARG A 92 13.12 -6.54 -4.65
N ILE A 93 13.35 -5.39 -4.04
CA ILE A 93 13.86 -4.22 -4.73
C ILE A 93 15.38 -4.38 -4.86
N ARG A 94 15.80 -4.83 -6.05
CA ARG A 94 17.20 -5.11 -6.37
C ARG A 94 17.92 -3.82 -6.74
N LYS A 95 19.17 -3.68 -6.32
CA LYS A 95 20.07 -2.65 -6.86
C LYS A 95 20.75 -3.20 -8.11
N PRO A 96 20.67 -2.55 -9.27
CA PRO A 96 21.35 -3.05 -10.46
C PRO A 96 22.86 -3.16 -10.19
N LEU A 97 23.45 -4.29 -10.58
CA LEU A 97 24.88 -4.51 -10.45
C LEU A 97 25.62 -3.72 -11.54
N SER A 98 26.71 -3.06 -11.16
CA SER A 98 27.65 -2.52 -12.14
C SER A 98 28.36 -3.65 -12.88
N PRO A 99 28.81 -3.45 -14.13
CA PRO A 99 29.59 -4.45 -14.86
C PRO A 99 30.82 -4.95 -14.09
N ALA A 100 31.47 -4.05 -13.33
CA ALA A 100 32.59 -4.41 -12.47
C ALA A 100 32.20 -5.38 -11.34
N GLN A 101 31.03 -5.20 -10.73
CA GLN A 101 30.50 -6.13 -9.72
C GLN A 101 30.21 -7.50 -10.36
N VAL A 102 29.54 -7.53 -11.52
CA VAL A 102 29.24 -8.78 -12.24
C VAL A 102 30.54 -9.55 -12.55
N ALA A 103 31.58 -8.87 -13.05
CA ALA A 103 32.88 -9.48 -13.32
C ALA A 103 33.57 -10.03 -12.07
N GLN A 104 33.42 -9.37 -10.91
CA GLN A 104 33.97 -9.85 -9.63
C GLN A 104 33.24 -11.09 -9.08
N ILE A 105 31.99 -11.29 -9.48
CA ILE A 105 31.13 -12.41 -9.05
C ILE A 105 31.34 -13.63 -9.97
N GLN A 106 31.61 -13.42 -11.26
CA GLN A 106 31.89 -14.50 -12.20
C GLN A 106 33.03 -15.40 -11.70
N GLY A 107 32.72 -16.67 -11.45
CA GLY A 107 33.66 -17.67 -10.95
C GLY A 107 33.82 -17.74 -9.42
N LYS A 108 33.11 -16.92 -8.64
CA LYS A 108 33.07 -17.01 -7.17
C LYS A 108 31.75 -17.61 -6.69
N HIS A 109 31.84 -18.49 -5.70
CA HIS A 109 30.66 -19.04 -5.03
C HIS A 109 30.10 -17.99 -4.05
N VAL A 110 29.29 -17.06 -4.55
CA VAL A 110 28.64 -16.07 -3.70
C VAL A 110 27.28 -16.62 -3.24
N ARG A 111 26.97 -16.50 -1.95
CA ARG A 111 25.64 -16.84 -1.42
C ARG A 111 24.65 -15.74 -1.83
N ASN A 112 23.38 -16.10 -2.02
CA ASN A 112 22.28 -15.17 -2.36
C ASN A 112 22.40 -14.50 -3.74
N ILE A 113 22.79 -15.27 -4.75
CA ILE A 113 22.74 -14.82 -6.15
C ILE A 113 21.29 -14.96 -6.64
N SER A 114 20.75 -13.91 -7.24
CA SER A 114 19.56 -14.00 -8.08
C SER A 114 20.00 -14.03 -9.54
N SER A 115 19.50 -15.03 -10.26
CA SER A 115 19.52 -15.06 -11.72
C SER A 115 18.19 -14.57 -12.29
N ASP A 116 18.20 -14.09 -13.54
CA ASP A 116 17.00 -13.96 -14.36
C ASP A 116 16.62 -15.31 -15.00
N SER A 117 15.60 -15.31 -15.85
CA SER A 117 15.16 -16.51 -16.58
C SER A 117 16.15 -17.02 -17.64
N TYR A 118 17.23 -16.27 -17.88
CA TYR A 118 18.30 -16.60 -18.83
C TYR A 118 19.61 -16.92 -18.10
N ASP A 119 19.55 -17.20 -16.80
CA ASP A 119 20.68 -17.50 -15.92
C ASP A 119 21.72 -16.35 -15.80
N ASN A 120 21.38 -15.12 -16.21
CA ASN A 120 22.25 -13.98 -15.97
C ASN A 120 22.18 -13.59 -14.50
N VAL A 121 23.34 -13.40 -13.87
CA VAL A 121 23.42 -12.87 -12.52
C VAL A 121 22.95 -11.42 -12.52
N VAL A 122 21.76 -11.20 -11.97
CA VAL A 122 21.17 -9.87 -11.84
C VAL A 122 21.40 -9.26 -10.46
N TYR A 123 21.73 -10.06 -9.45
CA TYR A 123 21.88 -9.54 -8.08
C TYR A 123 22.61 -10.44 -7.07
N VAL A 124 23.26 -9.85 -6.04
CA VAL A 124 24.05 -10.56 -5.00
C VAL A 124 24.08 -9.87 -3.62
N SER A 125 22.96 -9.40 -3.06
CA SER A 125 23.00 -8.82 -1.70
C SER A 125 21.85 -9.26 -0.79
N ASP A 126 22.17 -9.36 0.50
CA ASP A 126 21.24 -9.70 1.59
C ASP A 126 20.52 -8.46 2.17
N LYS A 127 20.89 -7.25 1.71
CA LYS A 127 20.36 -5.97 2.18
C LYS A 127 19.33 -5.37 1.23
N ASP A 128 18.57 -6.22 0.55
CA ASP A 128 17.47 -5.77 -0.29
C ASP A 128 16.36 -5.14 0.55
N LEU A 129 15.77 -4.11 -0.04
CA LEU A 129 14.51 -3.58 0.45
C LEU A 129 13.40 -4.52 -0.03
N ILE A 130 12.60 -4.98 0.91
CA ILE A 130 11.49 -5.90 0.65
C ILE A 130 10.25 -5.25 1.26
N PRO A 131 9.56 -4.35 0.56
CA PRO A 131 8.25 -3.89 1.01
C PRO A 131 7.25 -5.04 0.96
N ASP A 132 6.14 -4.91 1.68
CA ASP A 132 5.06 -5.89 1.61
C ASP A 132 4.38 -5.95 0.25
N PHE A 133 4.20 -4.78 -0.38
CA PHE A 133 3.68 -4.69 -1.75
C PHE A 133 4.38 -3.59 -2.55
N ILE A 134 4.38 -3.78 -3.86
CA ILE A 134 4.62 -2.71 -4.83
C ILE A 134 3.47 -2.68 -5.82
N VAL A 135 3.06 -1.48 -6.18
CA VAL A 135 2.29 -1.23 -7.39
C VAL A 135 3.23 -0.68 -8.45
N CYS A 136 3.21 -1.31 -9.62
CA CYS A 136 3.99 -0.87 -10.76
C CYS A 136 3.13 -0.82 -12.03
N LEU A 137 3.58 -0.06 -13.02
CA LEU A 137 3.07 -0.10 -14.38
C LEU A 137 3.93 -1.07 -15.19
N GLY A 138 3.31 -2.08 -15.78
CA GLY A 138 3.97 -3.07 -16.62
C GLY A 138 4.58 -2.45 -17.87
N GLY A 139 5.87 -2.69 -18.07
CA GLY A 139 6.60 -2.27 -19.26
C GLY A 139 6.51 -3.28 -20.40
N ALA A 140 7.05 -2.92 -21.58
CA ALA A 140 7.17 -3.85 -22.71
C ALA A 140 8.33 -4.84 -22.56
N GLY A 141 9.38 -4.45 -21.81
CA GLY A 141 10.53 -5.30 -21.49
C GLY A 141 10.44 -5.95 -20.10
N LEU A 142 11.24 -7.01 -19.91
CA LEU A 142 11.30 -7.82 -18.69
C LEU A 142 11.73 -7.02 -17.43
N HIS A 143 12.35 -5.85 -17.63
CA HIS A 143 12.91 -5.02 -16.58
C HIS A 143 12.40 -3.57 -16.61
N ASP A 144 11.37 -3.31 -17.41
CA ASP A 144 10.87 -1.96 -17.68
C ASP A 144 9.67 -1.61 -16.80
N ASP A 145 9.41 -2.41 -15.76
CA ASP A 145 8.32 -2.15 -14.84
C ASP A 145 8.58 -0.88 -14.04
N GLU A 146 7.62 0.02 -14.11
CA GLU A 146 7.73 1.33 -13.50
C GLU A 146 7.07 1.35 -12.13
N TYR A 147 7.87 1.47 -11.07
CA TYR A 147 7.39 1.50 -9.68
C TYR A 147 6.56 2.75 -9.41
N LEU A 148 5.32 2.63 -8.95
CA LEU A 148 4.44 3.77 -8.66
C LEU A 148 4.27 3.99 -7.16
N MET A 149 4.08 2.89 -6.43
CA MET A 149 3.83 2.92 -5.00
C MET A 149 4.50 1.75 -4.30
N MET A 150 5.07 2.01 -3.13
CA MET A 150 5.47 0.99 -2.16
C MET A 150 4.50 0.97 -1.00
N VAL A 151 4.16 -0.21 -0.51
CA VAL A 151 3.28 -0.38 0.64
C VAL A 151 3.94 -1.26 1.67
N GLU A 152 3.94 -0.79 2.90
CA GLU A 152 4.39 -1.52 4.08
C GLU A 152 3.23 -1.63 5.07
N VAL A 153 2.98 -2.83 5.59
CA VAL A 153 1.90 -3.13 6.51
C VAL A 153 2.50 -3.53 7.86
N LYS A 154 2.03 -2.91 8.94
CA LYS A 154 2.53 -3.15 10.30
C LYS A 154 1.45 -3.68 11.22
N ARG A 155 1.87 -4.24 12.35
CA ARG A 155 0.94 -4.81 13.33
C ARG A 155 0.16 -3.70 14.00
N HIS A 156 -1.02 -4.07 14.45
CA HIS A 156 -1.83 -3.18 15.26
C HIS A 156 -1.11 -2.87 16.58
N GLY A 157 -1.03 -1.59 16.94
CA GLY A 157 -0.36 -1.11 18.16
C GLY A 157 1.09 -0.64 17.96
N GLU A 158 1.69 -0.90 16.79
CA GLU A 158 2.96 -0.25 16.42
C GLU A 158 2.74 1.24 16.14
N GLN A 159 3.80 2.05 16.22
CA GLN A 159 3.74 3.48 15.91
C GLN A 159 4.52 3.79 14.64
N PHE A 160 4.06 4.79 13.87
CA PHE A 160 4.74 5.19 12.62
C PHE A 160 6.21 5.59 12.84
N CYS A 161 6.52 6.19 13.99
CA CYS A 161 7.88 6.60 14.34
C CYS A 161 8.85 5.40 14.49
N ASP A 162 8.35 4.22 14.88
CA ASP A 162 9.16 2.99 14.99
C ASP A 162 9.69 2.52 13.63
N HIS A 163 9.05 2.96 12.54
CA HIS A 163 9.37 2.55 11.18
C HIS A 163 10.10 3.60 10.36
N THR A 164 10.47 4.73 10.96
CA THR A 164 11.13 5.86 10.27
C THR A 164 12.35 5.40 9.47
N LYS A 165 13.22 4.55 10.03
CA LYS A 165 14.41 4.03 9.33
C LYS A 165 14.07 3.24 8.06
N GLN A 166 12.97 2.50 8.10
CA GLN A 166 12.52 1.72 6.95
C GLN A 166 11.95 2.65 5.88
N LEU A 167 11.15 3.64 6.27
CA LEU A 167 10.71 4.70 5.36
C LEU A 167 11.87 5.45 4.74
N ASP A 168 12.81 5.93 5.53
CA ASP A 168 14.01 6.63 5.04
C ASP A 168 14.72 5.79 3.98
N SER A 169 14.79 4.47 4.19
CA SER A 169 15.39 3.56 3.23
C SER A 169 14.59 3.46 1.92
N TYR A 170 13.26 3.40 1.99
CA TYR A 170 12.39 3.45 0.80
C TYR A 170 12.47 4.80 0.11
N THR A 171 12.49 5.90 0.85
CA THR A 171 12.56 7.27 0.34
C THR A 171 13.88 7.51 -0.36
N GLU A 172 15.00 7.11 0.25
CA GLU A 172 16.32 7.20 -0.35
C GLU A 172 16.46 6.33 -1.59
N TRP A 173 15.87 5.13 -1.59
CA TRP A 173 15.83 4.31 -2.79
C TRP A 173 15.02 5.00 -3.89
N THR A 174 13.83 5.51 -3.54
CA THR A 174 12.92 6.17 -4.47
C THR A 174 13.58 7.38 -5.09
N LYS A 175 14.21 8.27 -4.32
CA LYS A 175 14.95 9.42 -4.83
C LYS A 175 16.06 9.07 -5.83
N ARG A 176 16.73 7.92 -5.64
CA ARG A 176 17.82 7.47 -6.54
C ARG A 176 17.30 6.89 -7.85
N THR A 177 16.13 6.25 -7.82
CA THR A 177 15.52 5.62 -8.99
C THR A 177 14.45 6.50 -9.64
N ASN A 178 14.11 7.63 -9.01
CA ASN A 178 13.03 8.46 -9.50
C ASN A 178 13.39 9.07 -10.84
N ARG A 179 12.44 9.04 -11.75
CA ARG A 179 12.55 9.75 -13.01
C ARG A 179 12.13 11.21 -12.77
N ALA A 180 12.71 12.12 -13.55
CA ALA A 180 12.52 13.56 -13.36
C ALA A 180 11.10 14.07 -13.67
N ASP A 181 10.19 13.18 -14.07
CA ASP A 181 8.83 13.47 -14.51
C ASP A 181 7.75 12.81 -13.64
N LEU A 182 8.12 12.07 -12.60
CA LEU A 182 7.18 11.16 -11.94
C LEU A 182 7.24 11.25 -10.41
N ASP A 183 6.07 11.40 -9.81
CA ASP A 183 5.90 11.34 -8.37
C ASP A 183 5.66 9.89 -7.94
N ARG A 184 6.15 9.53 -6.76
CA ARG A 184 6.08 8.16 -6.21
C ARG A 184 5.47 8.19 -4.83
N LEU A 185 4.70 7.16 -4.49
CA LEU A 185 4.08 7.05 -3.17
C LEU A 185 4.76 5.97 -2.32
N ILE A 186 5.02 6.28 -1.06
CA ILE A 186 5.38 5.32 -0.04
C ILE A 186 4.26 5.34 0.99
N MET A 187 3.59 4.21 1.17
CA MET A 187 2.47 4.06 2.09
C MET A 187 2.84 3.11 3.22
N VAL A 188 2.65 3.54 4.46
CA VAL A 188 2.76 2.67 5.63
C VAL A 188 1.40 2.56 6.29
N VAL A 189 0.96 1.33 6.54
CA VAL A 189 -0.38 1.03 7.05
C VAL A 189 -0.26 0.40 8.42
N ILE A 190 -0.89 1.02 9.42
CA ILE A 190 -0.96 0.52 10.79
C ILE A 190 -2.43 0.39 11.18
N GLY A 191 -2.94 -0.84 11.19
CA GLY A 191 -4.36 -1.08 11.42
C GLY A 191 -5.23 -0.42 10.34
N SER A 192 -5.96 0.63 10.72
CA SER A 192 -6.86 1.37 9.84
C SER A 192 -6.33 2.72 9.38
N VAL A 193 -5.13 3.11 9.82
CA VAL A 193 -4.52 4.40 9.48
C VAL A 193 -3.38 4.14 8.50
N ALA A 194 -3.32 4.95 7.46
CA ALA A 194 -2.24 5.01 6.50
C ALA A 194 -1.49 6.34 6.62
N MET A 195 -0.16 6.25 6.64
CA MET A 195 0.71 7.40 6.39
C MET A 195 1.23 7.28 4.96
N CYS A 196 0.94 8.29 4.17
CA CYS A 196 1.27 8.37 2.75
C CYS A 196 2.34 9.45 2.58
N GLN A 197 3.52 9.06 2.10
CA GLN A 197 4.59 9.99 1.75
C GLN A 197 4.75 10.03 0.23
N THR A 198 4.54 11.20 -0.35
CA THR A 198 4.81 11.46 -1.77
C THR A 198 6.25 11.90 -1.92
N VAL A 199 7.01 11.23 -2.76
CA VAL A 199 8.35 11.65 -3.21
C VAL A 199 8.19 12.24 -4.60
N THR A 200 8.36 13.55 -4.71
CA THR A 200 8.17 14.24 -5.99
C THR A 200 9.30 13.96 -6.96
N ALA A 201 9.08 14.25 -8.24
CA ALA A 201 10.10 14.22 -9.27
C ALA A 201 11.37 15.05 -8.94
N LYS A 202 11.24 16.08 -8.09
CA LYS A 202 12.37 16.91 -7.62
C LYS A 202 13.08 16.32 -6.39
N GLY A 203 12.59 15.19 -5.87
CA GLY A 203 13.08 14.57 -4.65
C GLY A 203 12.59 15.26 -3.37
N GLU A 204 11.62 16.17 -3.47
CA GLU A 204 10.93 16.74 -2.32
C GLU A 204 9.96 15.71 -1.74
N THR A 205 9.65 15.81 -0.45
CA THR A 205 8.78 14.86 0.23
C THR A 205 7.63 15.59 0.91
N ASP A 206 6.41 15.12 0.69
CA ASP A 206 5.22 15.55 1.41
C ASP A 206 4.57 14.36 2.12
N THR A 207 4.00 14.57 3.31
CA THR A 207 3.45 13.49 4.13
C THR A 207 2.05 13.82 4.60
N MET A 208 1.13 12.88 4.41
CA MET A 208 -0.24 12.96 4.88
C MET A 208 -0.66 11.70 5.63
N PHE A 209 -1.59 11.86 6.55
CA PHE A 209 -2.23 10.76 7.27
C PHE A 209 -3.68 10.69 6.84
N THR A 210 -4.17 9.47 6.64
CA THR A 210 -5.56 9.23 6.25
C THR A 210 -6.00 7.85 6.75
N ASP A 211 -7.31 7.61 6.88
CA ASP A 211 -7.75 6.24 7.10
C ASP A 211 -7.52 5.43 5.82
N THR A 212 -7.01 4.21 5.94
CA THR A 212 -6.64 3.32 4.82
C THR A 212 -7.79 3.08 3.84
N TRP A 213 -9.03 3.21 4.33
CA TRP A 213 -10.26 2.97 3.59
C TRP A 213 -11.14 4.24 3.48
N SER A 214 -10.57 5.42 3.73
CA SER A 214 -11.26 6.71 3.55
C SER A 214 -11.32 7.10 2.09
N TRP A 215 -12.25 8.02 1.75
CA TRP A 215 -12.38 8.60 0.40
C TRP A 215 -11.07 9.25 -0.08
N GLU A 216 -10.36 9.92 0.81
CA GLU A 216 -9.07 10.55 0.54
C GLU A 216 -8.05 9.52 0.03
N MET A 217 -8.05 8.30 0.56
CA MET A 217 -7.20 7.23 0.05
C MET A 217 -7.58 6.80 -1.38
N PHE A 218 -8.88 6.74 -1.69
CA PHE A 218 -9.35 6.50 -3.06
C PHE A 218 -8.93 7.62 -4.00
N GLU A 219 -8.96 8.88 -3.56
CA GLU A 219 -8.51 10.02 -4.36
C GLU A 219 -7.01 9.96 -4.64
N ILE A 220 -6.20 9.58 -3.65
CA ILE A 220 -4.76 9.35 -3.83
C ILE A 220 -4.52 8.27 -4.88
N TRP A 221 -5.18 7.10 -4.74
CA TRP A 221 -5.04 6.01 -5.72
C TRP A 221 -5.55 6.41 -7.11
N HIS A 222 -6.66 7.15 -7.18
CA HIS A 222 -7.19 7.65 -8.43
C HIS A 222 -6.21 8.63 -9.10
N HIS A 223 -5.63 9.55 -8.33
CA HIS A 223 -4.65 10.51 -8.84
C HIS A 223 -3.42 9.80 -9.41
N ILE A 224 -2.85 8.83 -8.68
CA ILE A 224 -1.74 7.99 -9.16
C ILE A 224 -2.12 7.28 -10.46
N ARG A 225 -3.35 6.78 -10.58
CA ARG A 225 -3.77 6.13 -11.82
C ARG A 225 -3.85 7.10 -12.99
N GLN A 226 -4.43 8.29 -12.78
CA GLN A 226 -4.65 9.28 -13.82
C GLN A 226 -3.36 9.93 -14.31
N SER A 227 -2.41 10.22 -13.42
CA SER A 227 -1.13 10.85 -13.77
C SER A 227 -0.31 10.01 -14.76
N HIS A 228 -0.53 8.69 -14.81
CA HIS A 228 0.13 7.78 -15.74
C HIS A 228 -0.62 7.58 -17.06
N GLY A 229 -1.62 8.42 -17.38
CA GLY A 229 -2.28 8.47 -18.68
C GLY A 229 -3.09 7.20 -19.03
N ARG A 230 -3.23 6.26 -18.08
CA ARG A 230 -4.05 5.07 -18.22
C ARG A 230 -5.44 5.41 -17.70
N GLN A 231 -6.20 6.14 -18.52
CA GLN A 231 -7.65 6.18 -18.30
C GLN A 231 -8.18 4.75 -18.47
N ALA A 232 -8.98 4.30 -17.52
CA ALA A 232 -9.90 3.23 -17.84
C ALA A 232 -10.72 3.72 -19.04
N VAL A 233 -10.72 2.97 -20.14
CA VAL A 233 -11.57 3.26 -21.31
C VAL A 233 -13.06 3.31 -20.91
N SER A 234 -13.41 2.82 -19.72
CA SER A 234 -14.74 2.99 -19.14
C SER A 234 -14.90 4.35 -18.47
N GLY A 235 -15.82 5.18 -18.96
CA GLY A 235 -16.35 6.37 -18.27
C GLY A 235 -17.11 6.07 -16.97
N ASP A 236 -16.80 4.95 -16.31
CA ASP A 236 -17.53 4.39 -15.17
C ASP A 236 -16.93 4.78 -13.82
N TYR A 237 -15.91 5.66 -13.78
CA TYR A 237 -15.41 6.15 -12.49
C TYR A 237 -16.29 7.31 -11.99
N PRO A 238 -16.90 7.17 -10.81
CA PRO A 238 -17.80 8.18 -10.28
C PRO A 238 -17.03 9.42 -9.86
N LEU A 239 -17.68 10.58 -10.05
CA LEU A 239 -17.22 11.86 -9.51
C LEU A 239 -17.23 11.81 -7.98
N ASN A 240 -16.35 12.58 -7.33
CA ASN A 240 -16.36 12.72 -5.88
C ASN A 240 -17.75 13.21 -5.42
N PRO A 241 -18.52 12.40 -4.66
CA PRO A 241 -19.88 12.73 -4.25
C PRO A 241 -19.92 13.80 -3.14
N PHE A 242 -18.77 14.09 -2.52
CA PHE A 242 -18.61 15.05 -1.42
C PHE A 242 -18.09 16.41 -1.89
N ALA A 243 -17.88 16.62 -3.20
CA ALA A 243 -17.35 17.88 -3.75
C ALA A 243 -18.38 19.01 -3.86
N GLN A 244 -19.37 19.10 -2.95
CA GLN A 244 -20.39 20.16 -2.91
C GLN A 244 -20.07 21.24 -1.89
#